data_AF-Q13F99-F1
#
_entry.id   AF-Q13F99-F1
#
_cell.length_a   1.000
_cell.length_b   1.000
_cell.length_c   1.000
_cell.angle_alpha   90.00
_cell.angle_beta   90.00
_cell.angle_gamma   90.00
#
_symmetry.space_group_name_H-M   'P 1'
#
loop_
_entity.id
_entity.type
_entity.pdbx_description
1 polymer ?
#
loop_
_entity_poly.entity_id
_entity_poly.type
_entity_poly.pdbx_seq_one_letter_code
_entity_poly.pdbx_strand_id
1 'polypeptide(L)'
;MTGIHRPGIPIAAVLSAVLIGCGGGNGNNSSSSTANQSTLSADQKTFEQFALAPNASYSIDWSLPISGTPTNGVNHLYESHASIAASPSTGGKQPLNGSAPTSIANSLSLPTTFAVGRYLIKGAIVVGSGSLNNVSYRGTGIEVDTLAADGVTVVESQLRSNLSVVPLNGAVKAAPANLAQWFNSLYYNPSLLGASSSWTPGAAYLQYTATEVADTYTVADYAGSTTSNAPNPVASGTTISALMAAGGISSSVDGTTYTLTNGSVSFINGVTTYIASAVRPNLTTPTYRTYYELNGNVYAGNLIKAGTVLGGNAYPVAAPGTSTGYTLNYSQQYQIRLNAMAVASLRTAVTF
;
A
#
# COMPACT_ATOMS: atom_id res chain seq x y z
N MET A 1 -14.63 10.04 5.47
CA MET A 1 -14.68 8.72 4.82
C MET A 1 -13.48 7.93 5.31
N THR A 2 -13.68 7.02 6.26
CA THR A 2 -12.66 6.08 6.69
C THR A 2 -12.63 4.93 5.68
N GLY A 3 -11.93 5.15 4.57
CA GLY A 3 -11.42 4.02 3.80
C GLY A 3 -10.55 3.18 4.73
N ILE A 4 -10.41 1.89 4.44
CA ILE A 4 -9.28 1.14 5.01
C ILE A 4 -8.04 1.82 4.45
N HIS A 5 -7.51 2.79 5.19
CA HIS A 5 -6.15 3.25 5.02
C HIS A 5 -5.28 2.04 5.34
N ARG A 6 -4.80 1.36 4.29
CA ARG A 6 -3.51 0.73 4.43
C ARG A 6 -2.56 1.87 4.77
N PRO A 7 -1.80 1.79 5.86
CA PRO A 7 -0.85 2.85 6.15
C PRO A 7 0.06 3.02 4.95
N GLY A 8 0.05 4.25 4.42
CA GLY A 8 1.11 4.72 3.54
C GLY A 8 2.43 4.46 4.26
N ILE A 9 3.29 3.67 3.63
CA ILE A 9 4.57 3.18 4.12
C ILE A 9 5.42 4.37 4.57
N PRO A 10 5.53 4.66 5.89
CA PRO A 10 6.31 5.75 6.41
C PRO A 10 7.67 5.23 6.85
N ILE A 11 8.72 5.75 6.24
CA ILE A 11 10.07 5.19 6.36
C ILE A 11 10.91 6.08 7.28
N ALA A 12 11.55 5.46 8.27
CA ALA A 12 12.59 6.09 9.08
C ALA A 12 13.98 5.74 8.49
N ALA A 13 14.88 6.72 8.47
CA ALA A 13 16.19 6.62 7.84
C ALA A 13 17.11 5.58 8.52
N VAL A 14 17.71 4.69 7.73
CA VAL A 14 18.91 3.94 8.13
C VAL A 14 20.12 4.59 7.44
N LEU A 15 20.93 5.30 8.22
CA LEU A 15 22.19 5.90 7.77
C LEU A 15 23.23 4.78 7.61
N SER A 16 23.41 4.25 6.40
CA SER A 16 24.51 3.33 6.11
C SER A 16 25.78 4.11 5.82
N ALA A 17 26.73 4.06 6.76
CA ALA A 17 28.06 4.63 6.57
C ALA A 17 28.84 3.78 5.55
N VAL A 18 29.08 4.33 4.37
CA VAL A 18 29.99 3.75 3.39
C VAL A 18 31.41 4.14 3.78
N LEU A 19 32.22 3.18 4.24
CA LEU A 19 33.67 3.35 4.29
C LEU A 19 34.20 3.34 2.86
N ILE A 20 34.62 4.52 2.39
CA ILE A 20 35.32 4.69 1.11
C ILE A 20 36.74 4.17 1.28
N GLY A 21 37.01 3.00 0.71
CA GLY A 21 38.37 2.53 0.44
C GLY A 21 38.91 3.27 -0.79
N CYS A 22 39.92 4.11 -0.58
CA CYS A 22 40.68 4.75 -1.64
C CYS A 22 41.60 3.69 -2.30
N GLY A 23 41.37 3.40 -3.58
CA GLY A 23 42.22 2.53 -4.40
C GLY A 23 42.18 3.02 -5.84
N GLY A 24 43.19 3.78 -6.23
CA GLY A 24 43.35 4.31 -7.58
C GLY A 24 43.93 3.30 -8.56
N GLY A 25 43.57 3.44 -9.85
CA GLY A 25 44.16 2.71 -10.96
C GLY A 25 43.49 3.03 -12.30
N ASN A 26 44.13 3.90 -13.10
CA ASN A 26 43.74 4.36 -14.43
C ASN A 26 43.58 3.25 -15.49
N GLY A 27 42.69 3.46 -16.49
CA GLY A 27 42.92 2.95 -17.85
C GLY A 27 41.70 2.63 -18.74
N ASN A 28 41.23 3.65 -19.48
CA ASN A 28 40.64 3.67 -20.84
C ASN A 28 39.56 2.68 -21.37
N ASN A 29 38.57 3.35 -21.99
CA ASN A 29 37.74 3.02 -23.16
C ASN A 29 36.52 2.09 -23.06
N SER A 30 35.38 2.78 -23.16
CA SER A 30 34.03 2.36 -23.52
C SER A 30 33.94 1.35 -24.68
N SER A 31 33.19 0.26 -24.48
CA SER A 31 31.99 -0.08 -25.28
C SER A 31 31.39 -1.43 -24.87
N SER A 32 30.10 -1.39 -24.54
CA SER A 32 29.10 -2.48 -24.51
C SER A 32 29.45 -3.78 -23.79
N SER A 33 29.11 -3.86 -22.49
CA SER A 33 28.71 -5.14 -21.87
C SER A 33 27.23 -5.41 -22.15
N THR A 34 26.89 -5.79 -23.38
CA THR A 34 25.60 -6.40 -23.76
C THR A 34 25.55 -7.88 -23.35
N ALA A 35 25.88 -8.18 -22.09
CA ALA A 35 25.80 -9.54 -21.55
C ALA A 35 24.93 -9.52 -20.28
N ASN A 36 23.78 -10.20 -20.36
CA ASN A 36 22.77 -10.50 -19.33
C ASN A 36 21.43 -9.71 -19.28
N GLN A 37 21.10 -8.85 -20.24
CA GLN A 37 19.69 -8.35 -20.37
C GLN A 37 18.73 -9.34 -21.07
N SER A 38 19.19 -10.52 -21.52
CA SER A 38 18.38 -11.47 -22.29
C SER A 38 17.62 -12.53 -21.47
N THR A 39 17.68 -12.52 -20.13
CA THR A 39 17.03 -13.51 -19.26
C THR A 39 15.86 -12.98 -18.42
N LEU A 40 15.64 -11.65 -18.39
CA LEU A 40 14.52 -11.05 -17.66
C LEU A 40 13.21 -11.12 -18.45
N SER A 41 12.11 -11.40 -17.74
CA SER A 41 10.75 -11.25 -18.28
C SER A 41 10.46 -9.78 -18.65
N ALA A 42 9.38 -9.55 -19.41
CA ALA A 42 8.92 -8.19 -19.70
C ALA A 42 8.61 -7.41 -18.42
N ASP A 43 7.90 -8.03 -17.46
CA ASP A 43 7.59 -7.42 -16.17
C ASP A 43 8.86 -7.06 -15.37
N GLN A 44 9.84 -7.96 -15.33
CA GLN A 44 11.10 -7.73 -14.61
C GLN A 44 11.90 -6.58 -15.22
N LYS A 45 11.97 -6.50 -16.57
CA LYS A 45 12.59 -5.36 -17.27
C LYS A 45 11.88 -4.05 -16.95
N THR A 46 10.55 -4.05 -17.01
CA THR A 46 9.75 -2.87 -16.69
C THR A 46 9.93 -2.43 -15.24
N PHE A 47 9.99 -3.38 -14.31
CA PHE A 47 10.28 -3.10 -12.90
C PHE A 47 11.65 -2.45 -12.71
N GLU A 48 12.70 -3.01 -13.33
CA GLU A 48 14.06 -2.44 -13.22
C GLU A 48 14.15 -1.04 -13.82
N GLN A 49 13.46 -0.76 -14.91
CA GLN A 49 13.39 0.60 -15.47
C GLN A 49 12.83 1.64 -14.48
N PHE A 50 11.98 1.22 -13.55
CA PHE A 50 11.36 2.11 -12.56
C PHE A 50 12.05 2.10 -11.19
N ALA A 51 12.59 0.97 -10.76
CA ALA A 51 13.03 0.76 -9.38
C ALA A 51 14.51 0.43 -9.21
N LEU A 52 15.26 0.11 -10.28
CA LEU A 52 16.70 -0.14 -10.17
C LEU A 52 17.44 1.20 -10.12
N ALA A 53 18.29 1.37 -9.11
CA ALA A 53 19.12 2.57 -8.96
C ALA A 53 19.93 2.85 -10.25
N PRO A 54 20.06 4.11 -10.68
CA PRO A 54 19.70 5.35 -9.97
C PRO A 54 18.23 5.75 -10.05
N ASN A 55 17.36 4.95 -10.67
CA ASN A 55 15.92 5.22 -10.69
C ASN A 55 15.27 4.83 -9.35
N ALA A 56 14.13 5.46 -9.06
CA ALA A 56 13.31 5.13 -7.90
C ALA A 56 11.82 5.16 -8.26
N SER A 57 11.06 4.30 -7.59
CA SER A 57 9.62 4.17 -7.73
C SER A 57 8.93 4.89 -6.58
N TYR A 58 8.04 5.83 -6.89
CA TYR A 58 7.40 6.72 -5.92
C TYR A 58 5.98 6.25 -5.59
N SER A 59 5.66 6.16 -4.30
CA SER A 59 4.29 6.12 -3.77
C SER A 59 3.84 7.52 -3.40
N ILE A 60 2.54 7.78 -3.56
CA ILE A 60 1.91 9.00 -3.04
C ILE A 60 0.77 8.56 -2.12
N ASP A 61 0.80 9.09 -0.91
CA ASP A 61 -0.18 8.87 0.13
C ASP A 61 -0.88 10.18 0.47
N TRP A 62 -2.18 10.08 0.74
CA TRP A 62 -3.01 11.26 0.86
C TRP A 62 -4.20 11.07 1.78
N SER A 63 -4.60 12.16 2.41
CA SER A 63 -5.87 12.38 3.10
C SER A 63 -6.34 13.75 2.65
N LEU A 64 -7.06 13.80 1.52
CA LEU A 64 -7.49 15.02 0.86
C LEU A 64 -9.01 15.08 0.82
N PRO A 65 -9.61 16.28 0.98
CA PRO A 65 -11.04 16.43 0.90
C PRO A 65 -11.50 16.23 -0.55
N ILE A 66 -12.67 15.61 -0.71
CA ILE A 66 -13.29 15.42 -2.03
C ILE A 66 -13.83 16.74 -2.63
N SER A 67 -13.94 17.79 -1.80
CA SER A 67 -14.39 19.13 -2.19
C SER A 67 -13.78 20.19 -1.28
N GLY A 68 -13.47 21.36 -1.84
CA GLY A 68 -12.93 22.48 -1.06
C GLY A 68 -11.42 22.42 -0.87
N THR A 69 -10.89 23.26 0.01
CA THR A 69 -9.44 23.38 0.25
C THR A 69 -9.02 22.51 1.44
N PRO A 70 -7.86 21.82 1.38
CA PRO A 70 -7.36 21.04 2.50
C PRO A 70 -6.92 21.92 3.67
N THR A 71 -7.02 21.37 4.88
CA THR A 71 -6.60 22.02 6.13
C THR A 71 -5.31 21.37 6.66
N ASN A 72 -4.28 22.16 6.92
CA ASN A 72 -3.03 21.66 7.50
C ASN A 72 -3.25 20.99 8.87
N GLY A 73 -2.58 19.86 9.12
CA GLY A 73 -2.72 19.07 10.34
C GLY A 73 -3.94 18.12 10.34
N VAL A 74 -4.84 18.24 9.37
CA VAL A 74 -5.98 17.33 9.15
C VAL A 74 -5.82 16.58 7.82
N ASN A 75 -5.41 17.31 6.80
CA ASN A 75 -5.17 16.79 5.47
C ASN A 75 -3.68 16.66 5.18
N HIS A 76 -3.34 15.68 4.36
CA HIS A 76 -1.95 15.35 4.04
C HIS A 76 -1.84 14.92 2.57
N LEU A 77 -0.71 15.26 1.95
CA LEU A 77 -0.33 14.78 0.62
C LEU A 77 1.19 14.68 0.57
N TYR A 78 1.71 13.46 0.56
CA TYR A 78 3.14 13.21 0.68
C TYR A 78 3.58 12.05 -0.21
N GLU A 79 4.86 12.05 -0.54
CA GLU A 79 5.51 10.99 -1.30
C GLU A 79 6.52 10.25 -0.43
N SER A 80 6.75 9.00 -0.79
CA SER A 80 7.97 8.28 -0.45
C SER A 80 8.41 7.52 -1.70
N HIS A 81 9.71 7.31 -1.85
CA HIS A 81 10.25 6.54 -2.97
C HIS A 81 11.15 5.44 -2.50
N ALA A 82 11.33 4.43 -3.34
CA ALA A 82 12.27 3.38 -3.05
C ALA A 82 12.94 2.83 -4.31
N SER A 83 14.13 2.27 -4.12
CA SER A 83 14.92 1.64 -5.17
C SER A 83 15.59 0.37 -4.68
N ILE A 84 15.96 -0.50 -5.61
CA ILE A 84 16.85 -1.64 -5.35
C ILE A 84 18.24 -1.29 -5.87
N ALA A 85 19.28 -1.80 -5.20
CA ALA A 85 20.66 -1.50 -5.56
C ALA A 85 21.19 -2.35 -6.74
N ALA A 86 20.65 -3.55 -6.92
CA ALA A 86 21.02 -4.47 -7.99
C ALA A 86 19.80 -5.22 -8.53
N SER A 87 19.95 -5.85 -9.69
CA SER A 87 18.92 -6.74 -10.24
C SER A 87 18.74 -7.98 -9.35
N PRO A 88 17.51 -8.36 -8.95
CA PRO A 88 17.29 -9.59 -8.22
C PRO A 88 17.69 -10.87 -8.98
N SER A 89 17.79 -10.80 -10.30
CA SER A 89 18.23 -11.95 -11.13
C SER A 89 19.70 -12.30 -10.94
N THR A 90 20.52 -11.34 -10.50
CA THR A 90 21.97 -11.52 -10.33
C THR A 90 22.40 -11.35 -8.88
N GLY A 91 21.76 -10.43 -8.15
CA GLY A 91 22.05 -10.13 -6.74
C GLY A 91 21.20 -10.94 -5.74
N GLY A 92 20.27 -11.78 -6.21
CA GLY A 92 19.31 -12.46 -5.34
C GLY A 92 18.33 -11.47 -4.67
N LYS A 93 17.75 -11.86 -3.54
CA LYS A 93 16.79 -11.00 -2.80
C LYS A 93 17.43 -9.65 -2.45
N GLN A 94 16.78 -8.56 -2.83
CA GLN A 94 17.27 -7.19 -2.64
C GLN A 94 16.40 -6.44 -1.61
N PRO A 95 16.98 -5.67 -0.69
CA PRO A 95 16.21 -4.71 0.08
C PRO A 95 15.67 -3.61 -0.83
N LEU A 96 14.43 -3.19 -0.57
CA LEU A 96 13.84 -2.02 -1.20
C LEU A 96 14.20 -0.79 -0.35
N ASN A 97 15.25 -0.08 -0.75
CA ASN A 97 15.80 1.06 -0.01
C ASN A 97 14.88 2.26 -0.18
N GLY A 98 14.06 2.53 0.84
CA GLY A 98 13.08 3.59 0.81
C GLY A 98 13.56 4.90 1.45
N SER A 99 12.95 6.01 1.03
CA SER A 99 13.16 7.35 1.56
C SER A 99 12.16 7.68 2.66
N ALA A 100 12.56 8.58 3.57
CA ALA A 100 11.59 9.19 4.47
C ALA A 100 10.47 9.91 3.69
N PRO A 101 9.22 9.92 4.21
CA PRO A 101 8.12 10.64 3.60
C PRO A 101 8.44 12.13 3.46
N THR A 102 8.05 12.73 2.34
CA THR A 102 8.23 14.15 2.06
C THR A 102 6.92 14.74 1.56
N SER A 103 6.53 15.90 2.09
CA SER A 103 5.32 16.57 1.61
C SER A 103 5.47 16.98 0.14
N ILE A 104 4.42 16.76 -0.64
CA ILE A 104 4.31 17.23 -2.03
C ILE A 104 3.68 18.62 -2.05
N ALA A 105 2.71 18.86 -1.16
CA ALA A 105 2.05 20.14 -0.99
C ALA A 105 2.94 21.12 -0.21
N ASN A 106 2.79 22.42 -0.48
CA ASN A 106 3.60 23.44 0.19
C ASN A 106 3.04 23.87 1.55
N SER A 107 1.72 23.71 1.78
CA SER A 107 1.04 24.12 3.01
C SER A 107 0.65 22.96 3.92
N LEU A 108 0.75 21.71 3.47
CA LEU A 108 0.43 20.55 4.29
C LEU A 108 1.68 19.93 4.91
N SER A 109 1.63 19.75 6.23
CA SER A 109 2.59 18.98 7.00
C SER A 109 2.40 17.48 6.82
N LEU A 110 3.43 16.70 7.15
CA LEU A 110 3.31 15.24 7.27
C LEU A 110 2.42 14.88 8.47
N PRO A 111 1.75 13.71 8.44
CA PRO A 111 1.11 13.15 9.63
C PRO A 111 2.10 13.04 10.80
N THR A 112 1.67 13.41 12.01
CA THR A 112 2.47 13.25 13.23
C THR A 112 2.53 11.79 13.69
N THR A 113 1.53 11.00 13.30
CA THR A 113 1.46 9.56 13.52
C THR A 113 1.10 8.90 12.21
N PHE A 114 1.72 7.75 11.97
CA PHE A 114 1.35 6.91 10.86
C PHE A 114 0.74 5.62 11.41
N ALA A 115 -0.34 5.18 10.79
CA ALA A 115 -0.91 3.89 11.13
C ALA A 115 0.13 2.78 10.89
N VAL A 116 0.02 1.68 11.64
CA VAL A 116 0.89 0.52 11.46
C VAL A 116 0.05 -0.66 11.01
N GLY A 117 0.61 -1.46 10.10
CA GLY A 117 0.04 -2.77 9.80
C GLY A 117 0.30 -3.71 10.98
N ARG A 118 -0.73 -4.40 11.47
CA ARG A 118 -0.57 -5.49 12.44
C ARG A 118 -1.01 -6.79 11.83
N TYR A 119 -0.27 -7.84 12.15
CA TYR A 119 -0.44 -9.14 11.56
C TYR A 119 -0.47 -10.21 12.65
N LEU A 120 -1.32 -11.20 12.48
CA LEU A 120 -1.33 -12.38 13.35
C LEU A 120 -0.34 -13.40 12.78
N ILE A 121 0.80 -13.58 13.44
CA ILE A 121 1.86 -14.48 13.02
C ILE A 121 2.21 -15.40 14.19
N LYS A 122 2.08 -16.72 13.99
CA LYS A 122 2.47 -17.75 14.98
C LYS A 122 1.97 -17.46 16.42
N GLY A 123 0.72 -17.03 16.54
CA GLY A 123 0.04 -16.82 17.82
C GLY A 123 0.33 -15.47 18.47
N ALA A 124 1.05 -14.58 17.77
CA ALA A 124 1.38 -13.25 18.26
C ALA A 124 0.88 -12.17 17.30
N ILE A 125 0.57 -11.00 17.86
CA ILE A 125 0.36 -9.78 17.09
C ILE A 125 1.72 -9.16 16.81
N VAL A 126 2.09 -9.10 15.53
CA VAL A 126 3.35 -8.54 15.05
C VAL A 126 3.06 -7.23 14.32
N VAL A 127 3.90 -6.22 14.58
CA VAL A 127 3.82 -4.92 13.91
C VAL A 127 4.68 -4.97 12.65
N GLY A 128 4.08 -4.68 11.50
CA GLY A 128 4.78 -4.44 10.25
C GLY A 128 5.73 -3.26 10.40
N SER A 129 6.91 -3.33 9.79
CA SER A 129 7.91 -2.24 9.82
C SER A 129 7.39 -0.94 9.21
N GLY A 130 6.35 -1.03 8.38
CA GLY A 130 5.83 0.07 7.59
C GLY A 130 6.81 0.57 6.53
N SER A 131 7.98 -0.04 6.33
CA SER A 131 9.05 0.53 5.51
C SER A 131 10.04 -0.48 4.94
N LEU A 132 10.31 -1.55 5.68
CA LEU A 132 11.24 -2.58 5.28
C LEU A 132 10.52 -3.56 4.35
N ASN A 133 11.01 -3.62 3.12
CA ASN A 133 10.53 -4.56 2.12
C ASN A 133 11.72 -5.24 1.44
N ASN A 134 11.54 -6.48 1.04
CA ASN A 134 12.48 -7.19 0.19
C ASN A 134 11.84 -7.50 -1.16
N VAL A 135 12.64 -7.46 -2.21
CA VAL A 135 12.23 -7.74 -3.58
C VAL A 135 13.01 -8.95 -4.10
N SER A 136 12.29 -9.87 -4.73
CA SER A 136 12.88 -10.99 -5.46
C SER A 136 12.07 -11.30 -6.72
N TYR A 137 12.62 -12.14 -7.59
CA TYR A 137 11.90 -12.63 -8.76
C TYR A 137 11.32 -14.01 -8.52
N ARG A 138 10.04 -14.17 -8.82
CA ARG A 138 9.32 -15.44 -8.79
C ARG A 138 8.69 -15.69 -10.15
N GLY A 139 9.22 -16.66 -10.89
CA GLY A 139 8.82 -16.90 -12.27
C GLY A 139 9.05 -15.63 -13.11
N THR A 140 8.01 -15.14 -13.78
CA THR A 140 8.06 -13.90 -14.55
C THR A 140 7.73 -12.64 -13.75
N GLY A 141 7.27 -12.77 -12.50
CA GLY A 141 6.81 -11.66 -11.67
C GLY A 141 7.85 -11.16 -10.66
N ILE A 142 7.43 -10.18 -9.87
CA ILE A 142 8.22 -9.53 -8.81
C ILE A 142 7.54 -9.81 -7.47
N GLU A 143 8.16 -10.64 -6.63
CA GLU A 143 7.70 -10.90 -5.28
C GLU A 143 8.23 -9.81 -4.34
N VAL A 144 7.33 -9.16 -3.62
CA VAL A 144 7.64 -8.12 -2.63
C VAL A 144 7.17 -8.59 -1.26
N ASP A 145 8.13 -8.81 -0.38
CA ASP A 145 7.91 -9.20 1.01
C ASP A 145 7.92 -7.95 1.89
N THR A 146 6.83 -7.68 2.60
CA THR A 146 6.79 -6.69 3.69
C THR A 146 7.31 -7.35 4.96
N LEU A 147 8.24 -6.70 5.65
CA LEU A 147 8.83 -7.23 6.89
C LEU A 147 8.20 -6.58 8.13
N ALA A 148 8.23 -7.29 9.25
CA ALA A 148 7.96 -6.78 10.57
C ALA A 148 9.03 -5.76 11.01
N ALA A 149 8.76 -5.05 12.10
CA ALA A 149 9.70 -4.10 12.70
C ALA A 149 11.05 -4.73 13.13
N ASP A 150 11.11 -6.06 13.26
CA ASP A 150 12.36 -6.81 13.51
C ASP A 150 13.28 -6.91 12.27
N GLY A 151 12.80 -6.51 11.09
CA GLY A 151 13.54 -6.55 9.83
C GLY A 151 13.76 -7.95 9.25
N VAL A 152 13.14 -8.99 9.80
CA VAL A 152 13.36 -10.39 9.40
C VAL A 152 12.05 -11.13 9.16
N THR A 153 11.05 -10.96 10.01
CA THR A 153 9.77 -11.68 9.91
C THR A 153 8.97 -11.12 8.73
N VAL A 154 8.69 -11.96 7.73
CA VAL A 154 7.77 -11.58 6.64
C VAL A 154 6.34 -11.59 7.18
N VAL A 155 5.64 -10.46 7.02
CA VAL A 155 4.25 -10.29 7.48
C VAL A 155 3.24 -10.29 6.33
N GLU A 156 3.69 -10.04 5.11
CA GLU A 156 2.88 -10.01 3.89
C GLU A 156 3.79 -10.25 2.68
N SER A 157 3.31 -10.98 1.68
CA SER A 157 4.03 -11.20 0.43
C SER A 157 3.09 -10.98 -0.75
N GLN A 158 3.50 -10.11 -1.68
CA GLN A 158 2.73 -9.78 -2.87
C GLN A 158 3.51 -10.14 -4.14
N LEU A 159 2.86 -10.80 -5.08
CA LEU A 159 3.38 -11.01 -6.43
C LEU A 159 2.86 -9.90 -7.34
N ARG A 160 3.79 -9.11 -7.90
CA ARG A 160 3.50 -8.07 -8.88
C ARG A 160 3.70 -8.62 -10.30
N SER A 161 2.74 -8.34 -11.17
CA SER A 161 2.71 -8.78 -12.56
C SER A 161 1.96 -7.79 -13.45
N ASN A 162 1.99 -8.00 -14.76
CA ASN A 162 1.33 -7.14 -15.75
C ASN A 162 1.81 -5.68 -15.65
N LEU A 163 3.13 -5.50 -15.50
CA LEU A 163 3.74 -4.18 -15.34
C LEU A 163 3.70 -3.44 -16.67
N SER A 164 3.19 -2.21 -16.63
CA SER A 164 3.14 -1.32 -17.78
C SER A 164 3.54 0.10 -17.38
N VAL A 165 4.34 0.74 -18.23
CA VAL A 165 4.68 2.16 -18.08
C VAL A 165 3.76 2.98 -18.96
N VAL A 166 3.06 3.93 -18.35
CA VAL A 166 2.15 4.84 -19.05
C VAL A 166 2.76 6.24 -19.03
N PRO A 167 3.19 6.77 -20.19
CA PRO A 167 3.67 8.14 -20.30
C PRO A 167 2.58 9.14 -19.93
N LEU A 168 2.98 10.23 -19.29
CA LEU A 168 2.12 11.35 -18.93
C LEU A 168 2.53 12.57 -19.76
N ASN A 169 1.55 13.19 -20.41
CA ASN A 169 1.74 14.33 -21.28
C ASN A 169 0.55 15.30 -21.17
N GLY A 170 0.72 16.52 -21.66
CA GLY A 170 -0.31 17.55 -21.60
C GLY A 170 -0.57 18.06 -20.19
N ALA A 171 -1.78 18.56 -19.94
CA ALA A 171 -2.15 19.18 -18.67
C ALA A 171 -2.22 18.14 -17.53
N VAL A 172 -1.65 18.47 -16.37
CA VAL A 172 -1.69 17.60 -15.18
C VAL A 172 -3.13 17.28 -14.80
N LYS A 173 -4.02 18.29 -14.81
CA LYS A 173 -5.44 18.15 -14.47
C LYS A 173 -6.22 17.21 -15.40
N ALA A 174 -5.71 16.94 -16.61
CA ALA A 174 -6.31 16.04 -17.59
C ALA A 174 -5.61 14.67 -17.61
N ALA A 175 -5.40 14.08 -16.44
CA ALA A 175 -4.73 12.79 -16.30
C ALA A 175 -5.50 11.63 -16.95
N PRO A 176 -4.81 10.56 -17.39
CA PRO A 176 -5.45 9.32 -17.80
C PRO A 176 -6.41 8.79 -16.72
N ALA A 177 -7.53 8.20 -17.13
CA ALA A 177 -8.60 7.77 -16.22
C ALA A 177 -8.08 6.91 -15.05
N ASN A 178 -7.16 5.98 -15.32
CA ASN A 178 -6.62 5.10 -14.27
C ASN A 178 -5.83 5.87 -13.20
N LEU A 179 -5.04 6.87 -13.63
CA LEU A 179 -4.31 7.74 -12.71
C LEU A 179 -5.27 8.62 -11.91
N ALA A 180 -6.30 9.17 -12.56
CA ALA A 180 -7.31 10.00 -11.93
C ALA A 180 -8.11 9.22 -10.86
N GLN A 181 -8.49 7.98 -11.15
CA GLN A 181 -9.19 7.09 -10.21
C GLN A 181 -8.30 6.69 -9.03
N TRP A 182 -7.03 6.37 -9.30
CA TRP A 182 -6.07 6.01 -8.25
C TRP A 182 -5.83 7.17 -7.27
N PHE A 183 -5.63 8.39 -7.76
CA PHE A 183 -5.50 9.59 -6.93
C PHE A 183 -6.81 10.38 -6.84
N ASN A 184 -7.92 9.68 -6.56
CA ASN A 184 -9.26 10.24 -6.74
C ASN A 184 -9.49 11.60 -6.04
N SER A 185 -9.17 11.76 -4.76
CA SER A 185 -9.40 13.06 -4.12
C SER A 185 -8.64 14.20 -4.80
N LEU A 186 -7.45 13.94 -5.35
CA LEU A 186 -6.65 14.94 -6.05
C LEU A 186 -7.29 15.36 -7.38
N TYR A 187 -7.85 14.41 -8.15
CA TYR A 187 -8.37 14.67 -9.49
C TYR A 187 -9.86 15.01 -9.54
N TYR A 188 -10.64 14.52 -8.59
CA TYR A 188 -12.09 14.76 -8.53
C TYR A 188 -12.45 16.00 -7.73
N ASN A 189 -11.53 16.55 -6.94
CA ASN A 189 -11.69 17.86 -6.34
C ASN A 189 -11.11 18.96 -7.27
N PRO A 190 -11.94 19.78 -7.92
CA PRO A 190 -11.50 20.68 -8.98
C PRO A 190 -10.61 21.83 -8.50
N SER A 191 -10.51 22.08 -7.19
CA SER A 191 -9.69 23.16 -6.60
C SER A 191 -8.24 22.77 -6.33
N LEU A 192 -7.90 21.47 -6.36
CA LEU A 192 -6.61 20.97 -5.86
C LEU A 192 -5.47 21.03 -6.89
N LEU A 193 -5.79 21.13 -8.18
CA LEU A 193 -4.82 21.17 -9.27
C LEU A 193 -4.96 22.45 -10.09
N GLY A 194 -3.83 23.10 -10.34
CA GLY A 194 -3.72 24.30 -11.16
C GLY A 194 -4.05 24.01 -12.62
N ALA A 195 -4.84 24.90 -13.24
CA ALA A 195 -5.32 24.70 -14.62
C ALA A 195 -4.23 24.79 -15.70
N SER A 196 -3.11 25.45 -15.41
CA SER A 196 -2.01 25.71 -16.36
C SER A 196 -0.83 24.75 -16.23
N SER A 197 -0.84 23.83 -15.26
CA SER A 197 0.28 22.92 -15.02
C SER A 197 0.27 21.76 -16.03
N SER A 198 1.45 21.46 -16.58
CA SER A 198 1.64 20.38 -17.54
C SER A 198 2.66 19.36 -17.05
N TRP A 199 2.50 18.10 -17.46
CA TRP A 199 3.47 17.06 -17.19
C TRP A 199 4.80 17.39 -17.85
N THR A 200 5.89 17.32 -17.09
CA THR A 200 7.23 17.49 -17.64
C THR A 200 7.60 16.31 -18.55
N PRO A 201 8.43 16.52 -19.59
CA PRO A 201 8.92 15.42 -20.42
C PRO A 201 9.51 14.27 -19.59
N GLY A 202 9.15 13.04 -19.95
CA GLY A 202 9.56 11.84 -19.22
C GLY A 202 8.74 11.53 -17.97
N ALA A 203 7.74 12.33 -17.60
CA ALA A 203 6.76 11.95 -16.58
C ALA A 203 6.01 10.69 -17.00
N ALA A 204 5.91 9.72 -16.10
CA ALA A 204 5.21 8.47 -16.33
C ALA A 204 4.76 7.85 -15.00
N TYR A 205 3.81 6.92 -15.09
CA TYR A 205 3.49 6.03 -14.00
C TYR A 205 3.63 4.57 -14.41
N LEU A 206 4.01 3.74 -13.44
CA LEU A 206 3.99 2.29 -13.52
C LEU A 206 2.63 1.82 -13.00
N GLN A 207 1.91 1.06 -13.82
CA GLN A 207 0.71 0.33 -13.44
C GLN A 207 1.02 -1.16 -13.35
N TYR A 208 0.49 -1.84 -12.34
CA TYR A 208 0.67 -3.29 -12.17
C TYR A 208 -0.49 -3.93 -11.42
N THR A 209 -0.62 -5.24 -11.58
CA THR A 209 -1.45 -6.09 -10.72
C THR A 209 -0.61 -6.55 -9.53
N ALA A 210 -1.17 -6.50 -8.32
CA ALA A 210 -0.59 -7.12 -7.14
C ALA A 210 -1.51 -8.25 -6.68
N THR A 211 -0.95 -9.42 -6.40
CA THR A 211 -1.69 -10.60 -5.94
C THR A 211 -1.08 -11.10 -4.65
N GLU A 212 -1.92 -11.38 -3.66
CA GLU A 212 -1.46 -11.92 -2.37
C GLU A 212 -0.86 -13.33 -2.56
N VAL A 213 0.35 -13.57 -2.06
CA VAL A 213 1.05 -14.86 -2.26
C VAL A 213 0.57 -15.93 -1.26
N ALA A 214 0.19 -15.52 -0.06
CA ALA A 214 -0.25 -16.41 1.03
C ALA A 214 -1.47 -15.81 1.75
N ASP A 215 -2.12 -16.59 2.62
CA ASP A 215 -3.19 -16.02 3.45
C ASP A 215 -2.60 -14.99 4.42
N THR A 216 -3.10 -13.76 4.34
CA THR A 216 -2.65 -12.65 5.18
C THR A 216 -3.72 -12.29 6.20
N TYR A 217 -3.36 -12.46 7.47
CA TYR A 217 -4.21 -12.19 8.62
C TYR A 217 -3.77 -10.90 9.30
N THR A 218 -4.56 -9.85 9.17
CA THR A 218 -4.29 -8.55 9.83
C THR A 218 -5.13 -8.39 11.09
N VAL A 219 -4.61 -7.62 12.04
CA VAL A 219 -5.32 -7.25 13.27
C VAL A 219 -5.58 -5.74 13.25
N ALA A 220 -6.79 -5.34 13.65
CA ALA A 220 -7.22 -3.94 13.64
C ALA A 220 -7.59 -3.48 15.06
N ASP A 221 -7.43 -2.18 15.32
CA ASP A 221 -8.07 -1.55 16.47
C ASP A 221 -9.59 -1.61 16.29
N TYR A 222 -10.30 -2.07 17.32
CA TYR A 222 -11.75 -2.02 17.31
C TYR A 222 -12.29 -0.60 17.55
N ALA A 223 -11.60 0.15 18.42
CA ALA A 223 -11.90 1.54 18.72
C ALA A 223 -10.59 2.33 18.91
N GLY A 224 -10.58 3.61 18.52
CA GLY A 224 -9.37 4.43 18.54
C GLY A 224 -8.29 3.94 17.57
N SER A 225 -7.13 4.60 17.59
CA SER A 225 -5.97 4.19 16.81
C SER A 225 -4.77 4.05 17.74
N THR A 226 -4.17 2.88 17.76
CA THR A 226 -2.91 2.62 18.46
C THR A 226 -1.79 2.42 17.44
N THR A 227 -0.53 2.43 17.87
CA THR A 227 0.64 2.16 17.00
C THR A 227 1.51 0.99 17.47
N SER A 228 1.21 0.41 18.63
CA SER A 228 1.96 -0.71 19.20
C SER A 228 1.44 -2.07 18.70
N ASN A 229 1.98 -3.17 19.23
CA ASN A 229 1.47 -4.53 19.04
C ASN A 229 0.28 -4.87 19.97
N ALA A 230 -0.26 -3.90 20.69
CA ALA A 230 -1.41 -4.06 21.58
C ALA A 230 -2.60 -3.25 21.05
N PRO A 231 -3.28 -3.73 20.00
CA PRO A 231 -4.47 -3.06 19.49
C PRO A 231 -5.60 -3.10 20.52
N ASN A 232 -6.54 -2.17 20.41
CA ASN A 232 -7.72 -2.17 21.26
C ASN A 232 -8.63 -3.35 20.89
N PRO A 233 -8.93 -4.27 21.82
CA PRO A 233 -9.75 -5.44 21.54
C PRO A 233 -11.21 -5.05 21.33
N VAL A 234 -11.96 -5.95 20.68
CA VAL A 234 -13.42 -5.89 20.59
C VAL A 234 -14.05 -6.08 21.97
N ALA A 235 -13.50 -7.02 22.73
CA ALA A 235 -13.92 -7.33 24.09
C ALA A 235 -12.76 -7.94 24.87
N SER A 236 -12.71 -7.64 26.17
CA SER A 236 -11.68 -8.14 27.09
C SER A 236 -12.24 -9.17 28.06
N GLY A 237 -11.39 -10.08 28.55
CA GLY A 237 -11.77 -11.10 29.53
C GLY A 237 -12.83 -12.08 29.00
N THR A 238 -12.83 -12.37 27.70
CA THR A 238 -13.86 -13.19 27.05
C THR A 238 -13.28 -14.04 25.92
N THR A 239 -14.09 -14.95 25.40
CA THR A 239 -13.75 -15.88 24.32
C THR A 239 -14.65 -15.65 23.12
N ILE A 240 -14.22 -16.11 21.94
CA ILE A 240 -15.09 -16.09 20.75
C ILE A 240 -16.36 -16.90 21.02
N SER A 241 -16.23 -18.07 21.66
CA SER A 241 -17.38 -18.93 21.97
C SER A 241 -18.41 -18.23 22.86
N ALA A 242 -17.97 -17.49 23.89
CA ALA A 242 -18.86 -16.75 24.78
C ALA A 242 -19.61 -15.63 24.03
N LEU A 243 -18.90 -14.90 23.15
CA LEU A 243 -19.53 -13.86 22.33
C LEU A 243 -20.53 -14.46 21.33
N MET A 244 -20.21 -15.59 20.71
CA MET A 244 -21.14 -16.28 19.80
C MET A 244 -22.41 -16.76 20.53
N ALA A 245 -22.28 -17.26 21.77
CA ALA A 245 -23.42 -17.64 22.60
C ALA A 245 -24.27 -16.43 23.04
N ALA A 246 -23.66 -15.25 23.18
CA ALA A 246 -24.33 -13.99 23.53
C ALA A 246 -25.00 -13.28 22.34
N GLY A 247 -25.09 -13.93 21.18
CA GLY A 247 -25.74 -13.37 19.98
C GLY A 247 -24.77 -12.87 18.90
N GLY A 248 -23.46 -13.03 19.09
CA GLY A 248 -22.44 -12.72 18.09
C GLY A 248 -21.66 -11.44 18.34
N ILE A 249 -20.84 -11.06 17.37
CA ILE A 249 -19.94 -9.90 17.43
C ILE A 249 -20.40 -8.86 16.42
N SER A 250 -20.83 -7.69 16.89
CA SER A 250 -21.29 -6.60 16.04
C SER A 250 -20.13 -5.79 15.45
N SER A 251 -20.22 -5.47 14.17
CA SER A 251 -19.29 -4.58 13.46
C SER A 251 -20.08 -3.42 12.86
N SER A 252 -19.90 -2.22 13.41
CA SER A 252 -20.53 -1.00 12.88
C SER A 252 -20.00 -0.64 11.49
N VAL A 253 -18.71 -0.91 11.24
CA VAL A 253 -18.05 -0.66 9.95
C VAL A 253 -18.63 -1.54 8.84
N ASP A 254 -18.99 -2.78 9.17
CA ASP A 254 -19.56 -3.72 8.19
C ASP A 254 -21.09 -3.74 8.20
N GLY A 255 -21.72 -2.97 9.11
CA GLY A 255 -23.18 -2.97 9.30
C GLY A 255 -23.76 -4.36 9.60
N THR A 256 -22.99 -5.25 10.24
CA THR A 256 -23.30 -6.67 10.38
C THR A 256 -22.97 -7.18 11.78
N THR A 257 -23.78 -8.10 12.29
CA THR A 257 -23.44 -8.94 13.45
C THR A 257 -23.00 -10.31 12.97
N TYR A 258 -21.78 -10.67 13.35
CA TYR A 258 -21.15 -11.94 12.97
C TYR A 258 -21.49 -13.04 13.97
N THR A 259 -22.01 -14.14 13.46
CA THR A 259 -22.49 -15.30 14.23
C THR A 259 -22.03 -16.60 13.54
N LEU A 260 -22.26 -17.75 14.16
CA LEU A 260 -21.94 -19.05 13.55
C LEU A 260 -22.77 -19.38 12.30
N THR A 261 -23.79 -18.58 11.94
CA THR A 261 -24.54 -18.78 10.69
C THR A 261 -23.90 -18.08 9.49
N ASN A 262 -23.01 -17.11 9.71
CA ASN A 262 -22.36 -16.32 8.66
C ASN A 262 -20.82 -16.34 8.76
N GLY A 263 -20.30 -17.40 9.37
CA GLY A 263 -18.87 -17.70 9.44
C GLY A 263 -18.62 -18.97 10.24
N SER A 264 -17.34 -19.24 10.49
CA SER A 264 -16.90 -20.45 11.18
C SER A 264 -15.74 -20.14 12.11
N VAL A 265 -15.59 -20.96 13.15
CA VAL A 265 -14.44 -20.91 14.06
C VAL A 265 -13.45 -21.99 13.68
N SER A 266 -12.18 -21.64 13.60
CA SER A 266 -11.07 -22.52 13.24
C SER A 266 -9.82 -22.15 14.04
N PHE A 267 -8.80 -23.00 14.02
CA PHE A 267 -7.53 -22.73 14.68
C PHE A 267 -6.51 -22.27 13.64
N ILE A 268 -6.16 -20.99 13.66
CA ILE A 268 -5.29 -20.35 12.67
C ILE A 268 -4.10 -19.75 13.38
N ASN A 269 -2.88 -19.99 12.88
CA ASN A 269 -1.65 -19.45 13.46
C ASN A 269 -1.58 -19.65 14.99
N GLY A 270 -2.05 -20.77 15.53
CA GLY A 270 -2.00 -21.02 16.97
C GLY A 270 -3.09 -20.34 17.81
N VAL A 271 -4.09 -19.69 17.20
CA VAL A 271 -5.19 -19.03 17.93
C VAL A 271 -6.56 -19.41 17.38
N THR A 272 -7.54 -19.49 18.29
CA THR A 272 -8.95 -19.64 17.93
C THR A 272 -9.39 -18.41 17.16
N THR A 273 -9.88 -18.63 15.95
CA THR A 273 -10.17 -17.59 14.98
C THR A 273 -11.56 -17.81 14.38
N TYR A 274 -12.41 -16.79 14.46
CA TYR A 274 -13.61 -16.71 13.65
C TYR A 274 -13.27 -16.13 12.28
N ILE A 275 -13.83 -16.69 11.21
CA ILE A 275 -13.72 -16.18 9.84
C ILE A 275 -15.12 -16.08 9.25
N ALA A 276 -15.50 -14.88 8.81
CA ALA A 276 -16.76 -14.65 8.11
C ALA A 276 -16.80 -15.40 6.77
N SER A 277 -17.97 -15.88 6.37
CA SER A 277 -18.17 -16.59 5.09
C SER A 277 -18.30 -15.63 3.90
N ALA A 278 -18.79 -14.42 4.14
CA ALA A 278 -18.94 -13.38 3.12
C ALA A 278 -17.77 -12.38 3.13
N VAL A 279 -17.44 -11.86 1.95
CA VAL A 279 -16.52 -10.74 1.83
C VAL A 279 -17.13 -9.49 2.46
N ARG A 280 -16.30 -8.67 3.08
CA ARG A 280 -16.70 -7.39 3.66
C ARG A 280 -17.18 -6.45 2.54
N PRO A 281 -18.27 -5.71 2.76
CA PRO A 281 -18.77 -4.76 1.77
C PRO A 281 -17.84 -3.55 1.64
N ASN A 282 -17.96 -2.81 0.53
CA ASN A 282 -17.32 -1.51 0.34
C ASN A 282 -15.79 -1.53 0.40
N LEU A 283 -15.17 -2.60 -0.11
CA LEU A 283 -13.71 -2.71 -0.25
C LEU A 283 -13.33 -3.07 -1.67
N THR A 284 -12.21 -2.51 -2.13
CA THR A 284 -11.62 -2.83 -3.43
C THR A 284 -10.91 -4.18 -3.45
N THR A 285 -10.44 -4.64 -2.29
CA THR A 285 -9.82 -5.96 -2.12
C THR A 285 -10.82 -6.90 -1.44
N PRO A 286 -11.15 -8.06 -2.05
CA PRO A 286 -11.93 -9.10 -1.39
C PRO A 286 -11.29 -9.51 -0.07
N THR A 287 -11.96 -9.19 1.04
CA THR A 287 -11.43 -9.34 2.39
C THR A 287 -12.51 -9.92 3.29
N TYR A 288 -12.16 -10.86 4.16
CA TYR A 288 -13.09 -11.47 5.11
C TYR A 288 -12.86 -10.89 6.50
N ARG A 289 -13.95 -10.62 7.24
CA ARG A 289 -13.84 -10.23 8.65
C ARG A 289 -13.35 -11.43 9.46
N THR A 290 -12.39 -11.18 10.36
CA THR A 290 -11.93 -12.18 11.33
C THR A 290 -12.02 -11.64 12.75
N TYR A 291 -12.11 -12.56 13.71
CA TYR A 291 -11.91 -12.28 15.13
C TYR A 291 -10.94 -13.30 15.73
N TYR A 292 -10.02 -12.84 16.59
CA TYR A 292 -8.96 -13.66 17.16
C TYR A 292 -9.06 -13.69 18.68
N GLU A 293 -9.06 -14.88 19.27
CA GLU A 293 -8.95 -15.05 20.72
C GLU A 293 -7.47 -15.14 21.11
N LEU A 294 -6.98 -14.13 21.83
CA LEU A 294 -5.57 -14.05 22.23
C LEU A 294 -5.42 -13.27 23.54
N ASN A 295 -4.54 -13.72 24.43
CA ASN A 295 -4.24 -13.04 25.70
C ASN A 295 -5.48 -12.71 26.55
N GLY A 296 -6.50 -13.59 26.53
CA GLY A 296 -7.75 -13.39 27.26
C GLY A 296 -8.71 -12.36 26.66
N ASN A 297 -8.45 -11.88 25.43
CA ASN A 297 -9.27 -10.90 24.73
C ASN A 297 -9.68 -11.41 23.35
N VAL A 298 -10.66 -10.74 22.75
CA VAL A 298 -11.07 -10.95 21.35
C VAL A 298 -10.73 -9.71 20.53
N TYR A 299 -9.90 -9.88 19.50
CA TYR A 299 -9.46 -8.81 18.59
C TYR A 299 -10.17 -8.89 17.25
N ALA A 300 -10.39 -7.74 16.60
CA ALA A 300 -10.91 -7.69 15.24
C ALA A 300 -9.76 -7.77 14.24
N GLY A 301 -10.04 -8.32 13.07
CA GLY A 301 -9.05 -8.43 12.01
C GLY A 301 -9.63 -8.58 10.63
N ASN A 302 -8.75 -8.95 9.71
CA ASN A 302 -9.10 -9.27 8.35
C ASN A 302 -8.29 -10.45 7.82
N LEU A 303 -8.91 -11.23 6.93
CA LEU A 303 -8.24 -12.22 6.09
C LEU A 303 -8.31 -11.78 4.62
N ILE A 304 -7.15 -11.69 3.98
CA ILE A 304 -7.02 -11.70 2.52
C ILE A 304 -6.46 -13.08 2.15
N LYS A 305 -7.17 -13.80 1.27
CA LYS A 305 -6.76 -15.15 0.87
C LYS A 305 -5.62 -15.11 -0.15
N ALA A 306 -4.75 -16.11 -0.12
CA ALA A 306 -3.76 -16.36 -1.17
C ALA A 306 -4.41 -16.35 -2.55
N GLY A 307 -3.74 -15.77 -3.53
CA GLY A 307 -4.22 -15.61 -4.91
C GLY A 307 -5.22 -14.46 -5.11
N THR A 308 -5.59 -13.72 -4.05
CA THR A 308 -6.49 -12.56 -4.19
C THR A 308 -5.77 -11.41 -4.88
N VAL A 309 -6.36 -10.87 -5.94
CA VAL A 309 -5.91 -9.61 -6.56
C VAL A 309 -6.22 -8.45 -5.61
N LEU A 310 -5.18 -7.69 -5.30
CA LEU A 310 -5.28 -6.53 -4.41
C LEU A 310 -5.83 -5.33 -5.17
N GLY A 311 -6.90 -4.78 -4.61
CA GLY A 311 -7.54 -3.58 -5.12
C GLY A 311 -6.78 -2.30 -4.79
N GLY A 312 -7.11 -1.24 -5.50
CA GLY A 312 -6.59 0.11 -5.26
C GLY A 312 -7.50 0.93 -4.34
N ASN A 313 -7.68 2.20 -4.69
CA ASN A 313 -8.57 3.13 -4.04
C ASN A 313 -10.00 3.05 -4.62
N ALA A 314 -11.00 3.18 -3.76
CA ALA A 314 -12.37 3.42 -4.20
C ALA A 314 -12.44 4.83 -4.80
N TYR A 315 -13.19 5.01 -5.88
CA TYR A 315 -13.26 6.29 -6.60
C TYR A 315 -14.71 6.72 -6.86
N PRO A 316 -14.99 8.03 -6.89
CA PRO A 316 -16.34 8.53 -7.12
C PRO A 316 -16.76 8.31 -8.58
N VAL A 317 -18.02 7.93 -8.75
CA VAL A 317 -18.72 7.84 -10.04
C VAL A 317 -20.06 8.56 -9.91
N ALA A 318 -20.60 9.07 -11.02
CA ALA A 318 -21.89 9.75 -11.03
C ALA A 318 -22.96 8.89 -10.33
N ALA A 319 -23.74 9.49 -9.44
CA ALA A 319 -24.80 8.77 -8.76
C ALA A 319 -25.88 8.33 -9.78
N PRO A 320 -26.30 7.05 -9.78
CA PRO A 320 -27.30 6.57 -10.73
C PRO A 320 -28.61 7.35 -10.61
N GLY A 321 -29.14 7.81 -11.74
CA GLY A 321 -30.45 8.49 -11.79
C GLY A 321 -30.47 9.94 -11.32
N THR A 322 -29.32 10.56 -11.03
CA THR A 322 -29.23 11.99 -10.68
C THR A 322 -28.21 12.72 -11.55
N SER A 323 -28.41 14.03 -11.73
CA SER A 323 -27.44 14.92 -12.38
C SER A 323 -26.40 15.50 -11.40
N THR A 324 -26.59 15.27 -10.10
CA THR A 324 -25.74 15.77 -9.01
C THR A 324 -25.43 14.66 -8.00
N GLY A 325 -24.22 14.72 -7.41
CA GLY A 325 -23.75 13.75 -6.43
C GLY A 325 -22.94 12.58 -7.02
N TYR A 326 -22.36 11.78 -6.14
CA TYR A 326 -21.54 10.64 -6.51
C TYR A 326 -21.81 9.43 -5.59
N THR A 327 -21.54 8.24 -6.11
CA THR A 327 -21.38 7.01 -5.34
C THR A 327 -19.93 6.53 -5.45
N LEU A 328 -19.48 5.68 -4.53
CA LEU A 328 -18.14 5.11 -4.60
C LEU A 328 -18.15 3.79 -5.36
N ASN A 329 -17.24 3.68 -6.32
CA ASN A 329 -16.94 2.46 -7.03
C ASN A 329 -15.74 1.76 -6.36
N TYR A 330 -15.88 0.47 -6.09
CA TYR A 330 -14.89 -0.38 -5.43
C TYR A 330 -14.24 -1.40 -6.38
N SER A 331 -14.29 -1.20 -7.70
CA SER A 331 -13.80 -2.20 -8.68
C SER A 331 -12.35 -2.00 -9.14
N GLN A 332 -11.59 -1.06 -8.56
CA GLN A 332 -10.20 -0.82 -8.96
C GLN A 332 -9.30 -2.00 -8.56
N GLN A 333 -8.66 -2.67 -9.53
CA GLN A 333 -7.83 -3.88 -9.36
C GLN A 333 -6.39 -3.74 -9.88
N TYR A 334 -5.86 -2.52 -9.85
CA TYR A 334 -4.48 -2.22 -10.23
C TYR A 334 -3.86 -1.28 -9.20
N GLN A 335 -2.54 -1.28 -9.18
CA GLN A 335 -1.70 -0.44 -8.34
C GLN A 335 -0.92 0.55 -9.21
N ILE A 336 -0.62 1.74 -8.68
CA ILE A 336 0.16 2.75 -9.39
C ILE A 336 1.38 3.20 -8.56
N ARG A 337 2.51 3.36 -9.24
CA ARG A 337 3.70 4.07 -8.74
C ARG A 337 4.11 5.15 -9.74
N LEU A 338 4.63 6.27 -9.27
CA LEU A 338 5.11 7.36 -10.11
C LEU A 338 6.63 7.29 -10.30
N ASN A 339 7.14 7.95 -11.34
CA ASN A 339 8.56 8.27 -11.44
C ASN A 339 8.83 9.69 -10.91
N ALA A 340 10.11 10.04 -10.74
CA ALA A 340 10.53 11.33 -10.19
C ALA A 340 9.95 12.52 -10.95
N MET A 341 9.88 12.44 -12.29
CA MET A 341 9.36 13.52 -13.15
C MET A 341 7.86 13.75 -12.95
N ALA A 342 7.09 12.67 -12.78
CA ALA A 342 5.67 12.77 -12.45
C ALA A 342 5.47 13.39 -11.05
N VAL A 343 6.26 13.00 -10.05
CA VAL A 343 6.17 13.61 -8.71
C VAL A 343 6.55 15.10 -8.74
N ALA A 344 7.59 15.47 -9.47
CA ALA A 344 7.96 16.88 -9.65
C ALA A 344 6.85 17.69 -10.32
N SER A 345 6.21 17.14 -11.36
CA SER A 345 5.06 17.77 -12.02
C SER A 345 3.89 17.97 -11.06
N LEU A 346 3.59 16.97 -10.21
CA LEU A 346 2.54 17.10 -9.19
C LEU A 346 2.87 18.18 -8.17
N ARG A 347 4.12 18.26 -7.71
CA ARG A 347 4.59 19.29 -6.75
C ARG A 347 4.38 20.71 -7.28
N THR A 348 4.53 20.93 -8.59
CA THR A 348 4.24 22.23 -9.21
C THR A 348 2.75 22.46 -9.45
N ALA A 349 1.98 21.39 -9.65
CA ALA A 349 0.57 21.48 -10.02
C ALA A 349 -0.40 21.63 -8.83
N VAL A 350 -0.03 21.14 -7.65
CA VAL A 350 -0.82 21.32 -6.44
C VAL A 350 -0.91 22.79 -6.05
N THR A 351 -2.10 23.25 -5.69
CA THR A 351 -2.41 24.67 -5.44
C THR A 351 -2.29 25.08 -3.98
N PHE A 352 -1.84 24.16 -3.13
CA PHE A 352 -1.80 24.25 -1.68
C PHE A 352 -0.56 23.52 -1.13
#